data_AF-A0A8S0RV57-F1
#
_entry.id   AF-A0A8S0RV57-F1
#
_cell.length_a   1.000
_cell.length_b   1.000
_cell.length_c   1.000
_cell.angle_alpha   90.00
_cell.angle_beta   90.00
_cell.angle_gamma   90.00
#
_symmetry.space_group_name_H-M   'P 1'
#
loop_
_entity.id
_entity.type
_entity.pdbx_description
1 polymer ?
#
loop_
_entity_poly.entity_id
_entity_poly.type
_entity_poly.pdbx_seq_one_letter_code
_entity_poly.pdbx_strand_id
1 'polypeptide(L)'
;MATLRNLKIKTSSCRRIVKELHSYEKEVEREASKTADMKAKGADPYDLKQQENVLAESRMMIPDCRKRLEAALDDLKGTLVELESNQKEGPEIEDAQSTITEVEQLFQTGEA
;
A
#
# COMPACT_ATOMS: atom_id res chain seq x y z
N MET A 1 -13.54 22.03 8.83
CA MET A 1 -12.44 22.94 8.53
C MET A 1 -11.14 22.17 8.51
N ALA A 2 -10.69 21.84 7.32
CA ALA A 2 -9.36 21.32 7.05
C ALA A 2 -8.29 22.32 7.54
N THR A 3 -7.18 21.76 8.03
CA THR A 3 -6.01 22.53 8.48
C THR A 3 -4.76 21.90 7.88
N LEU A 4 -3.68 22.68 7.72
CA LEU A 4 -2.38 22.16 7.28
C LEU A 4 -1.87 21.04 8.20
N ARG A 5 -2.15 21.15 9.51
CA ARG A 5 -1.86 20.08 10.48
C ARG A 5 -2.62 18.79 10.14
N ASN A 6 -3.90 18.88 9.79
CA ASN A 6 -4.70 17.72 9.43
C ASN A 6 -4.20 17.10 8.11
N LEU A 7 -3.88 17.92 7.11
CA LEU A 7 -3.30 17.49 5.84
C LEU A 7 -1.99 16.71 6.06
N LYS A 8 -1.09 17.23 6.90
CA LYS A 8 0.16 16.55 7.26
C LYS A 8 -0.07 15.18 7.92
N ILE A 9 -1.07 15.08 8.80
CA ILE A 9 -1.43 13.81 9.47
C ILE A 9 -1.93 12.79 8.45
N LYS A 10 -2.84 13.18 7.55
CA LYS A 10 -3.39 12.30 6.51
C LYS A 10 -2.31 11.86 5.52
N THR A 11 -1.43 12.78 5.13
CA THR A 11 -0.26 12.49 4.28
C THR A 11 0.64 11.44 4.95
N SER A 12 0.96 11.62 6.24
CA SER A 12 1.76 10.65 6.99
C SER A 12 1.08 9.28 7.12
N SER A 13 -0.25 9.25 7.22
CA SER A 13 -1.04 8.03 7.29
C SER A 13 -0.99 7.26 5.97
N CYS A 14 -1.15 7.95 4.82
CA CYS A 14 -0.98 7.33 3.50
C CYS A 14 0.42 6.70 3.36
N ARG A 15 1.48 7.44 3.68
CA ARG A 15 2.85 6.93 3.63
C ARG A 15 3.10 5.71 4.52
N ARG A 16 2.46 5.64 5.69
CA ARG A 16 2.56 4.47 6.55
C ARG A 16 1.92 3.25 5.88
N ILE A 17 0.71 3.41 5.34
CA ILE A 17 0.00 2.30 4.69
C ILE A 17 0.73 1.85 3.42
N VAL A 18 1.36 2.76 2.66
CA VAL A 18 2.26 2.38 1.55
C VAL A 18 3.40 1.49 2.01
N LYS A 19 4.04 1.80 3.15
CA LYS A 19 5.09 0.95 3.72
C LYS A 19 4.57 -0.41 4.19
N GLU A 20 3.36 -0.45 4.75
CA GLU A 20 2.68 -1.70 5.11
C GLU A 20 2.44 -2.56 3.86
N LEU A 21 1.89 -1.97 2.79
CA LEU A 21 1.64 -2.65 1.52
C LEU A 21 2.92 -3.26 0.95
N HIS A 22 3.99 -2.47 0.82
CA HIS A 22 5.28 -2.96 0.35
C HIS A 22 5.86 -4.07 1.23
N SER A 23 5.63 -4.02 2.55
CA SER A 23 6.08 -5.09 3.45
C SER A 23 5.34 -6.40 3.18
N TYR A 24 4.03 -6.35 2.94
CA TYR A 24 3.24 -7.52 2.59
C TYR A 24 3.61 -8.05 1.19
N GLU A 25 3.84 -7.18 0.21
CA GLU A 25 4.26 -7.58 -1.14
C GLU A 25 5.62 -8.30 -1.12
N LYS A 26 6.58 -7.79 -0.33
CA LYS A 26 7.87 -8.46 -0.12
C LYS A 26 7.73 -9.83 0.53
N GLU A 27 6.78 -9.99 1.45
CA GLU A 27 6.53 -11.29 2.06
C GLU A 27 5.92 -12.27 1.05
N VAL A 28 4.99 -11.81 0.22
CA VAL A 28 4.46 -12.62 -0.89
C VAL A 28 5.57 -13.02 -1.86
N GLU A 29 6.49 -12.12 -2.20
CA GLU A 29 7.64 -12.43 -3.06
C GLU A 29 8.56 -13.49 -2.44
N ARG A 30 8.87 -13.36 -1.15
CA ARG A 30 9.69 -14.31 -0.39
C ARG A 30 9.05 -15.70 -0.38
N GLU A 31 7.78 -15.78 0.00
CA GLU A 31 7.06 -17.05 0.10
C GLU A 31 6.83 -17.67 -1.28
N ALA A 32 6.63 -16.85 -2.33
CA ALA A 32 6.53 -17.33 -3.71
C ALA A 32 7.85 -17.94 -4.19
N SER A 33 8.97 -17.25 -3.94
CA SER A 33 10.31 -17.73 -4.28
C SER A 33 10.62 -19.04 -3.56
N LYS A 34 10.33 -19.11 -2.26
CA LYS A 34 10.50 -20.34 -1.47
C LYS A 34 9.64 -21.49 -1.98
N THR A 35 8.39 -21.24 -2.34
CA THR A 35 7.48 -22.24 -2.94
C THR A 35 8.02 -22.77 -4.27
N ALA A 36 8.50 -21.87 -5.14
CA ALA A 36 9.10 -22.22 -6.42
C ALA A 36 10.35 -23.08 -6.24
N ASP A 37 11.23 -22.71 -5.30
CA ASP A 37 12.43 -23.47 -4.95
C ASP A 37 12.11 -24.86 -4.41
N MET A 38 11.11 -24.98 -3.52
CA MET A 38 10.66 -26.28 -2.99
C MET A 38 10.13 -27.18 -4.12
N LYS A 39 9.36 -26.62 -5.05
CA LYS A 39 8.88 -27.33 -6.22
C LYS A 39 10.02 -27.78 -7.14
N ALA A 40 11.00 -26.91 -7.39
CA ALA A 40 12.15 -27.22 -8.23
C ALA A 40 13.05 -28.31 -7.63
N LYS A 41 13.17 -28.35 -6.30
CA LYS A 41 13.94 -29.37 -5.56
C LYS A 41 13.17 -30.68 -5.36
N GLY A 42 11.93 -30.78 -5.84
CA GLY A 42 11.11 -31.98 -5.69
C GLY A 42 10.75 -32.27 -4.23
N ALA A 43 10.44 -31.23 -3.45
CA ALA A 43 9.96 -31.37 -2.08
C ALA A 43 8.75 -32.31 -1.99
N ASP A 44 8.58 -32.96 -0.84
CA ASP A 44 7.46 -33.84 -0.57
C ASP A 44 6.11 -33.10 -0.78
N PRO A 45 5.07 -33.75 -1.33
CA PRO A 45 3.78 -33.12 -1.57
C PRO A 45 3.14 -32.47 -0.34
N TYR A 46 3.33 -33.04 0.85
CA TYR A 46 2.80 -32.48 2.09
C TYR A 46 3.50 -31.17 2.45
N ASP A 47 4.83 -31.15 2.39
CA ASP A 47 5.63 -29.96 2.67
C ASP A 47 5.37 -28.84 1.64
N LEU A 48 5.25 -29.20 0.35
CA LEU A 48 4.90 -28.25 -0.69
C LEU A 48 3.51 -27.67 -0.45
N LYS A 49 2.53 -28.51 -0.07
CA LYS A 49 1.17 -28.04 0.22
C LYS A 49 1.12 -27.10 1.42
N GLN A 50 1.90 -27.38 2.46
CA GLN A 50 2.02 -26.49 3.60
C GLN A 50 2.58 -25.13 3.18
N GLN A 51 3.64 -25.12 2.37
CA GLN A 51 4.24 -23.89 1.88
C GLN A 51 3.30 -23.09 0.96
N GLU A 52 2.50 -23.76 0.12
CA GLU A 52 1.46 -23.11 -0.69
C GLU A 52 0.40 -22.42 0.18
N ASN A 53 0.03 -23.01 1.32
CA ASN A 53 -0.92 -22.40 2.25
C ASN A 53 -0.32 -21.13 2.88
N VAL A 54 0.96 -21.16 3.27
CA VAL A 54 1.67 -19.97 3.77
C VAL A 54 1.67 -18.86 2.72
N LEU A 55 2.00 -19.18 1.46
CA LEU A 55 1.94 -18.21 0.37
C LEU A 55 0.53 -17.64 0.17
N ALA A 56 -0.50 -18.49 0.27
CA ALA A 56 -1.89 -18.04 0.16
C ALA A 56 -2.27 -17.08 1.29
N GLU A 57 -1.89 -17.40 2.54
CA GLU A 57 -2.10 -16.53 3.71
C GLU A 57 -1.41 -15.17 3.56
N SER A 58 -0.15 -15.14 3.10
CA SER A 58 0.54 -13.88 2.83
C SER A 58 -0.17 -13.04 1.76
N ARG A 59 -0.71 -13.68 0.71
CA ARG A 59 -1.48 -12.99 -0.34
C ARG A 59 -2.80 -12.41 0.17
N MET A 60 -3.46 -13.07 1.12
CA MET A 60 -4.73 -12.61 1.69
C MET A 60 -4.62 -11.28 2.45
N MET A 61 -3.41 -10.86 2.83
CA MET A 61 -3.18 -9.57 3.52
C MET A 61 -3.21 -8.35 2.59
N ILE A 62 -2.93 -8.55 1.30
CA ILE A 62 -2.81 -7.45 0.32
C ILE A 62 -4.12 -6.71 0.07
N PRO A 63 -5.27 -7.39 -0.16
CA PRO A 63 -6.51 -6.71 -0.54
C PRO A 63 -7.01 -5.73 0.54
N ASP A 64 -6.98 -6.11 1.82
CA ASP A 64 -7.40 -5.22 2.91
C ASP A 64 -6.46 -4.00 3.02
N CYS A 65 -5.15 -4.21 2.88
CA CYS A 65 -4.18 -3.13 2.92
C CYS A 65 -4.39 -2.13 1.77
N ARG A 66 -4.64 -2.62 0.54
CA ARG A 66 -4.98 -1.78 -0.62
C ARG A 66 -6.26 -0.98 -0.38
N LYS A 67 -7.33 -1.62 0.11
CA LYS A 67 -8.58 -0.93 0.46
C LYS A 67 -8.37 0.17 1.52
N ARG A 68 -7.55 -0.09 2.55
CA ARG A 68 -7.20 0.93 3.55
C ARG A 68 -6.39 2.07 2.94
N LEU A 69 -5.52 1.79 1.97
CA LEU A 69 -4.74 2.80 1.26
C LEU A 69 -5.64 3.68 0.37
N GLU A 70 -6.57 3.09 -0.37
CA GLU A 70 -7.57 3.81 -1.17
C GLU A 70 -8.38 4.77 -0.30
N ALA A 71 -8.92 4.27 0.81
CA ALA A 71 -9.70 5.10 1.75
C ALA A 71 -8.87 6.26 2.33
N ALA A 72 -7.58 6.03 2.65
CA ALA A 72 -6.68 7.07 3.13
C ALA A 72 -6.34 8.10 2.03
N LEU A 73 -6.20 7.64 0.78
CA LEU A 73 -5.96 8.49 -0.38
C LEU A 73 -7.14 9.42 -0.65
N ASP A 74 -8.36 8.88 -0.65
CA ASP A 74 -9.59 9.67 -0.85
C ASP A 74 -9.76 10.74 0.24
N ASP A 75 -9.49 10.37 1.49
CA ASP A 75 -9.54 11.27 2.63
C ASP A 75 -8.47 12.38 2.54
N LEU A 76 -7.26 12.04 2.07
CA LEU A 76 -6.19 13.01 1.81
C LEU A 76 -6.58 13.98 0.68
N LYS A 77 -7.08 13.46 -0.45
CA LYS A 77 -7.55 14.26 -1.59
C LYS A 77 -8.68 15.22 -1.19
N GLY A 78 -9.68 14.74 -0.45
CA GLY A 78 -10.76 15.58 0.04
C GLY A 78 -10.28 16.72 0.93
N THR A 79 -9.30 16.44 1.80
CA THR A 79 -8.69 17.47 2.67
C THR A 79 -7.88 18.49 1.88
N LEU A 80 -7.16 18.05 0.83
CA LEU A 80 -6.39 18.92 -0.05
C LEU A 80 -7.31 19.90 -0.79
N VAL A 81 -8.39 19.41 -1.40
CA VAL A 81 -9.38 20.23 -2.12
C VAL A 81 -10.01 21.30 -1.22
N GLU A 82 -10.34 20.97 0.03
CA GLU A 82 -10.86 21.95 1.00
C GLU A 82 -9.82 23.05 1.30
N LEU A 83 -8.52 22.73 1.33
CA LEU A 83 -7.45 23.70 1.62
C LEU A 83 -7.09 24.57 0.42
N GLU A 84 -7.03 24.01 -0.78
CA GLU A 84 -6.78 24.75 -2.03
C GLU A 84 -7.91 25.75 -2.32
N SER A 85 -9.16 25.39 -2.02
CA SER A 85 -10.32 26.30 -2.12
C SER A 85 -10.19 27.52 -1.20
N ASN A 86 -9.37 27.43 -0.14
CA ASN A 86 -9.09 28.52 0.79
C ASN A 86 -7.80 29.30 0.44
N GLN A 87 -7.23 29.10 -0.77
CA GLN A 87 -5.99 29.73 -1.25
C GLN A 87 -4.83 29.60 -0.25
N LYS A 88 -4.75 28.47 0.46
CA LYS A 88 -3.61 28.18 1.33
C LYS A 88 -2.52 27.58 0.47
N GLU A 89 -1.28 28.03 0.69
CA GLU A 89 -0.07 27.49 0.09
C GLU A 89 0.88 27.06 1.20
N GLY A 90 1.77 26.10 0.90
CA GLY A 90 2.78 25.67 1.86
C GLY A 90 3.37 24.30 1.54
N PRO A 91 4.48 23.94 2.21
CA PRO A 91 5.18 22.68 1.98
C PRO A 91 4.31 21.45 2.28
N GLU A 92 3.31 21.57 3.16
CA GLU A 92 2.36 20.49 3.43
C GLU A 92 1.47 20.14 2.23
N ILE A 93 1.18 21.11 1.36
CA ILE A 93 0.35 20.92 0.16
C ILE A 93 1.16 20.22 -0.92
N GLU A 94 2.39 20.66 -1.17
CA GLU A 94 3.32 20.01 -2.11
C GLU A 94 3.60 18.56 -1.69
N ASP A 95 3.85 18.33 -0.39
CA ASP A 95 4.08 16.99 0.18
C ASP A 95 2.86 16.07 0.02
N ALA A 96 1.65 16.62 0.20
CA ALA A 96 0.41 15.89 -0.03
C ALA A 96 0.23 15.54 -1.52
N GLN A 97 0.48 16.47 -2.43
CA GLN A 97 0.38 16.26 -3.88
C GLN A 97 1.38 15.20 -4.38
N SER A 98 2.63 15.25 -3.90
CA SER A 98 3.64 14.21 -4.20
C SER A 98 3.18 12.84 -3.71
N THR A 99 2.70 12.76 -2.46
CA THR A 99 2.22 11.51 -1.89
C THR A 99 1.01 10.95 -2.64
N ILE A 100 0.07 11.80 -3.06
CA ILE A 100 -1.09 11.40 -3.87
C ILE A 100 -0.60 10.78 -5.18
N THR A 101 0.31 11.47 -5.88
CA THR A 101 0.85 11.01 -7.16
C THR A 101 1.56 9.66 -7.02
N GLU A 102 2.41 9.50 -6.00
CA GLU A 102 3.09 8.24 -5.70
C GLU A 102 2.09 7.10 -5.45
N VAL A 103 1.06 7.35 -4.65
CA VAL A 103 0.05 6.34 -4.32
C VAL A 103 -0.80 5.97 -5.54
N GLU A 104 -1.19 6.93 -6.38
CA GLU A 104 -1.93 6.67 -7.62
C GLU A 104 -1.12 5.82 -8.60
N GLN A 105 0.19 6.06 -8.72
CA GLN A 105 1.08 5.24 -9.54
C GLN A 105 1.16 3.79 -9.05
N LEU A 106 1.09 3.55 -7.74
CA LEU A 106 1.05 2.19 -7.17
C LEU A 106 -0.23 1.45 -7.58
N PHE A 107 -1.37 2.13 -7.63
CA PHE A 107 -2.62 1.51 -8.09
C PHE A 107 -2.59 1.21 -9.61
N GLN A 108 -2.02 2.11 -10.42
CA GLN A 108 -1.89 1.90 -11.87
C GLN A 108 -0.96 0.73 -12.23
N THR A 109 0.11 0.54 -11.45
CA THR A 109 1.06 -0.58 -11.64
C THR A 109 0.56 -1.90 -11.05
N GLY A 110 -0.38 -1.86 -10.09
CA GLY A 110 -0.97 -3.05 -9.46
C GLY A 110 -2.16 -3.67 -10.20
N GLU A 111 -2.71 -3.00 -11.21
CA GLU A 111 -3.80 -3.49 -12.09
C GLU A 111 -3.32 -4.05 -13.45
N ALA A 112 -2.01 -3.98 -13.73
CA ALA A 112 -1.38 -4.52 -14.94
C ALA A 112 -0.78 -5.92 -14.71
#